data_AF-A0A2D8PUR6-F1
#
_entry.id   AF-A0A2D8PUR6-F1
#
_cell.length_a   1.000
_cell.length_b   1.000
_cell.length_c   1.000
_cell.angle_alpha   90.00
_cell.angle_beta   90.00
_cell.angle_gamma   90.00
#
_symmetry.space_group_name_H-M   'P 1'
#
loop_
_entity.id
_entity.type
_entity.pdbx_description
1 polymer ?
#
loop_
_entity_poly.entity_id
_entity_poly.type
_entity_poly.pdbx_seq_one_letter_code
_entity_poly.pdbx_strand_id
1 'polypeptide(L)'
;MATIQTSVDRCRTEGVSRGLGGNRPVDPGQLIVSGPEDAAKVPPESLSAETVSAWLRRHPDFLHEYPEVLTFLTPPEFKRGERIVDMQRFMLDRMKDDVSDLRRREKQLMSAVEGNAAGQSKVHQSVLAVVGASDIHALNSAIRTILPGILDVEAAVLCIEEPGALALAGANIIGTGGIANLMGPKRRVLLQGNTPGEAIVFGGEAERVKSVAYLRLRTGKNSPAMLLALGSGRDDGFDRQQGTELITFLADVLEERMKQCLGPKS
;
A
#
# COMPACT_ATOMS: atom_id res chain seq x y z
N MET A 1 -55.10 -24.36 6.67
CA MET A 1 -55.73 -23.07 6.31
C MET A 1 -54.78 -21.94 6.67
N ALA A 2 -54.97 -20.75 6.09
CA ALA A 2 -54.19 -19.52 6.29
C ALA A 2 -52.77 -19.49 5.66
N THR A 3 -52.77 -19.19 4.36
CA THR A 3 -51.75 -18.44 3.62
C THR A 3 -51.33 -17.16 4.35
N ILE A 4 -50.07 -16.73 4.22
CA ILE A 4 -49.69 -15.32 4.40
C ILE A 4 -49.17 -14.80 3.06
N GLN A 5 -49.63 -13.61 2.69
CA GLN A 5 -49.61 -13.06 1.36
C GLN A 5 -48.82 -11.74 1.37
N THR A 6 -48.00 -11.52 0.34
CA THR A 6 -47.26 -10.28 0.16
C THR A 6 -48.22 -9.10 -0.08
N SER A 7 -47.95 -7.96 0.55
CA SER A 7 -48.60 -6.69 0.20
C SER A 7 -47.57 -5.62 -0.16
N VAL A 8 -47.85 -4.93 -1.26
CA VAL A 8 -47.15 -3.75 -1.76
C VAL A 8 -47.71 -2.53 -1.03
N ASP A 9 -46.92 -1.45 -0.90
CA ASP A 9 -47.52 -0.12 -1.05
C ASP A 9 -46.57 0.94 -1.63
N ARG A 10 -47.16 1.98 -2.23
CA ARG A 10 -46.52 3.08 -2.97
C ARG A 10 -46.76 4.41 -2.26
N CYS A 11 -45.81 5.35 -2.34
CA CYS A 11 -46.11 6.79 -2.23
C CYS A 11 -45.03 7.58 -2.99
N ARG A 12 -45.31 8.12 -4.19
CA ARG A 12 -46.02 9.37 -4.54
C ARG A 12 -45.11 10.61 -4.54
N THR A 13 -45.07 11.28 -5.68
CA THR A 13 -44.30 12.50 -5.98
C THR A 13 -45.23 13.58 -6.54
N GLU A 14 -45.20 14.79 -5.97
CA GLU A 14 -45.74 16.09 -6.45
C GLU A 14 -45.79 17.04 -5.21
N GLY A 15 -45.57 18.37 -5.25
CA GLY A 15 -45.04 19.26 -6.30
C GLY A 15 -45.07 20.76 -5.89
N VAL A 16 -44.12 21.54 -6.43
CA VAL A 16 -44.17 23.00 -6.74
C VAL A 16 -44.30 24.08 -5.62
N SER A 17 -43.25 24.91 -5.46
CA SER A 17 -43.26 26.42 -5.45
C SER A 17 -41.93 27.07 -4.98
N ARG A 18 -41.58 28.36 -5.19
CA ARG A 18 -41.69 29.27 -6.38
C ARG A 18 -40.91 30.61 -6.17
N GLY A 19 -40.01 31.01 -7.08
CA GLY A 19 -39.47 32.39 -7.22
C GLY A 19 -38.04 32.64 -6.70
N LEU A 20 -37.30 33.68 -7.12
CA LEU A 20 -37.48 34.71 -8.18
C LEU A 20 -36.12 35.38 -8.47
N GLY A 21 -35.92 35.94 -9.68
CA GLY A 21 -34.80 36.85 -9.98
C GLY A 21 -33.86 36.36 -11.09
N GLY A 22 -33.73 37.13 -12.16
CA GLY A 22 -32.75 36.89 -13.22
C GLY A 22 -32.11 38.19 -13.69
N ASN A 23 -31.01 38.10 -14.44
CA ASN A 23 -30.58 39.18 -15.33
C ASN A 23 -29.68 38.67 -16.47
N ARG A 24 -29.64 39.43 -17.56
CA ARG A 24 -28.95 39.12 -18.83
C ARG A 24 -27.49 39.62 -18.84
N PRO A 25 -26.63 39.11 -19.75
CA PRO A 25 -25.22 39.51 -19.86
C PRO A 25 -25.04 40.83 -20.63
N VAL A 26 -23.89 41.49 -20.41
CA VAL A 26 -23.43 42.66 -21.17
C VAL A 26 -21.91 42.55 -21.38
N ASP A 27 -21.44 42.86 -22.60
CA ASP A 27 -20.04 42.78 -23.05
C ASP A 27 -19.30 44.15 -22.91
N PRO A 28 -18.02 44.36 -23.31
CA PRO A 28 -17.10 45.17 -22.51
C PRO A 28 -16.83 46.58 -23.07
N GLY A 29 -16.61 47.54 -22.18
CA GLY A 29 -16.19 48.90 -22.51
C GLY A 29 -14.77 49.22 -22.04
N GLN A 30 -13.85 49.45 -22.98
CA GLN A 30 -12.58 50.12 -22.70
C GLN A 30 -12.81 51.59 -22.31
N LEU A 31 -11.93 52.15 -21.48
CA LEU A 31 -11.57 53.57 -21.55
C LEU A 31 -10.22 53.81 -20.85
N ILE A 32 -9.21 54.17 -21.64
CA ILE A 32 -7.91 54.69 -21.20
C ILE A 32 -7.96 56.21 -21.39
N VAL A 33 -7.66 57.02 -20.36
CA VAL A 33 -6.94 58.31 -20.53
C VAL A 33 -6.09 58.61 -19.29
N SER A 34 -4.86 59.00 -19.59
CA SER A 34 -3.75 59.61 -18.81
C SER A 34 -4.06 60.52 -17.61
N GLY A 35 -3.07 60.65 -16.71
CA GLY A 35 -2.91 61.79 -15.77
C GLY A 35 -2.35 63.06 -16.47
N PRO A 36 -1.69 64.02 -15.77
CA PRO A 36 -0.97 63.89 -14.48
C PRO A 36 -1.17 65.08 -13.47
N GLU A 37 -0.29 65.14 -12.45
CA GLU A 37 0.16 66.35 -11.69
C GLU A 37 -0.85 67.10 -10.75
N ASP A 38 -0.49 67.59 -9.55
CA ASP A 38 0.70 67.39 -8.71
C ASP A 38 0.41 67.75 -7.21
N ALA A 39 1.25 67.22 -6.31
CA ALA A 39 1.72 67.78 -5.04
C ALA A 39 0.80 67.91 -3.79
N ALA A 40 0.86 66.89 -2.92
CA ALA A 40 0.96 67.06 -1.44
C ALA A 40 1.29 65.71 -0.75
N LYS A 41 2.51 65.20 -0.91
CA LYS A 41 2.90 63.88 -0.38
C LYS A 41 3.56 63.97 0.99
N VAL A 42 2.86 63.57 2.05
CA VAL A 42 3.44 63.28 3.37
C VAL A 42 4.46 62.13 3.20
N PRO A 43 5.69 62.22 3.75
CA PRO A 43 6.71 61.20 3.50
C PRO A 43 6.36 59.89 4.23
N PRO A 44 6.30 58.74 3.54
CA PRO A 44 6.49 57.47 4.21
C PRO A 44 7.97 57.36 4.62
N GLU A 45 8.28 56.65 5.71
CA GLU A 45 9.65 56.24 6.01
C GLU A 45 10.17 55.34 4.89
N SER A 46 10.87 55.94 3.93
CA SER A 46 11.42 55.23 2.78
C SER A 46 12.67 54.47 3.21
N LEU A 47 12.46 53.22 3.66
CA LEU A 47 13.48 52.18 3.68
C LEU A 47 14.16 52.13 2.30
N SER A 48 15.29 52.81 2.17
CA SER A 48 16.01 52.87 0.90
C SER A 48 16.62 51.51 0.58
N ALA A 49 16.74 51.19 -0.70
CA ALA A 49 17.36 49.93 -1.15
C ALA A 49 18.79 49.79 -0.58
N GLU A 50 19.50 50.91 -0.42
CA GLU A 50 20.82 50.97 0.21
C GLU A 50 20.76 50.58 1.69
N THR A 51 19.84 51.16 2.48
CA THR A 51 19.64 50.83 3.90
C THR A 51 19.27 49.36 4.09
N VAL A 52 18.33 48.83 3.29
CA VAL A 52 17.93 47.42 3.33
C VAL A 52 19.11 46.51 2.97
N SER A 53 19.88 46.84 1.93
CA SER A 53 21.07 46.07 1.54
C SER A 53 22.19 46.09 2.59
N ALA A 54 22.40 47.23 3.25
CA ALA A 54 23.39 47.40 4.30
C ALA A 54 22.98 46.68 5.60
N TRP A 55 21.68 46.57 5.86
CA TRP A 55 21.14 45.82 6.99
C TRP A 55 21.23 44.30 6.76
N LEU A 56 20.79 43.79 5.60
CA LEU A 56 20.90 42.37 5.25
C LEU A 56 22.36 41.87 5.24
N ARG A 57 23.33 42.71 4.85
CA ARG A 57 24.76 42.39 4.94
C ARG A 57 25.30 42.28 6.37
N ARG A 58 24.64 42.91 7.35
CA ARG A 58 25.01 42.86 8.78
C ARG A 58 24.26 41.76 9.53
N HIS A 59 23.16 41.27 8.98
CA HIS A 59 22.32 40.21 9.55
C HIS A 59 22.15 39.06 8.54
N PRO A 60 23.22 38.29 8.25
CA PRO A 60 23.17 37.22 7.24
C PRO A 60 22.21 36.09 7.64
N ASP A 61 22.07 35.84 8.95
CA ASP A 61 21.23 34.77 9.50
C ASP A 61 19.73 35.07 9.39
N PHE A 62 19.34 36.32 9.11
CA PHE A 62 17.94 36.74 9.00
C PHE A 62 17.15 35.93 7.95
N LEU A 63 17.77 35.62 6.81
CA LEU A 63 17.14 34.80 5.76
C LEU A 63 17.08 33.30 6.11
N HIS A 64 17.81 32.87 7.14
CA HIS A 64 17.71 31.52 7.71
C HIS A 64 16.62 31.48 8.81
N GLU A 65 16.45 32.55 9.57
CA GLU A 65 15.39 32.69 10.60
C GLU A 65 14.00 32.89 9.98
N TYR A 66 13.91 33.57 8.83
CA TYR A 66 12.66 33.88 8.12
C TYR A 66 12.67 33.36 6.66
N PRO A 67 12.72 32.03 6.45
CA PRO A 67 12.87 31.41 5.12
C PRO A 67 11.67 31.66 4.19
N GLU A 68 10.49 31.97 4.72
CA GLU A 68 9.29 32.31 3.95
C GLU A 68 9.47 33.58 3.11
N VAL A 69 10.30 34.53 3.56
CA VAL A 69 10.59 35.78 2.83
C VAL A 69 11.20 35.49 1.45
N LEU A 70 11.98 34.42 1.32
CA LEU A 70 12.59 34.00 0.05
C LEU A 70 11.54 33.64 -1.03
N THR A 71 10.35 33.18 -0.62
CA THR A 71 9.29 32.79 -1.58
C THR A 71 8.63 33.99 -2.28
N PHE A 72 8.80 35.19 -1.73
CA PHE A 72 8.24 36.44 -2.28
C PHE A 72 9.26 37.26 -3.10
N LEU A 73 10.52 36.82 -3.20
CA LEU A 73 11.56 37.55 -3.91
C LEU A 73 11.63 37.15 -5.40
N THR A 74 11.30 38.07 -6.29
CA THR A 74 11.52 37.90 -7.74
C THR A 74 13.02 37.91 -8.06
N PRO A 75 13.58 36.87 -8.69
CA PRO A 75 15.00 36.84 -9.06
C PRO A 75 15.35 37.93 -10.11
N PRO A 76 16.42 38.72 -9.93
CA PRO A 76 16.88 39.65 -10.95
C PRO A 76 17.57 38.94 -12.12
N GLU A 77 17.48 39.52 -13.32
CA GLU A 77 18.18 39.02 -14.50
C GLU A 77 19.73 39.05 -14.33
N PHE A 78 20.40 38.10 -14.98
CA PHE A 78 21.83 37.86 -14.85
C PHE A 78 22.70 39.10 -15.10
N LYS A 79 23.27 39.66 -14.03
CA LYS A 79 24.50 40.47 -14.09
C LYS A 79 25.57 39.90 -13.17
N ARG A 80 26.75 39.70 -13.76
CA ARG A 80 27.85 38.89 -13.22
C ARG A 80 28.53 39.61 -12.05
N GLY A 81 28.32 39.11 -10.83
CA GLY A 81 28.99 39.57 -9.61
C GLY A 81 29.26 38.40 -8.67
N GLU A 82 30.51 38.22 -8.27
CA GLU A 82 31.07 36.96 -7.72
C GLU A 82 30.43 36.43 -6.41
N ARG A 83 29.55 37.21 -5.75
CA ARG A 83 28.98 36.85 -4.44
C ARG A 83 27.45 36.71 -4.42
N ILE A 84 26.78 36.86 -5.56
CA ILE A 84 25.32 36.70 -5.68
C ILE A 84 24.94 35.29 -6.20
N VAL A 85 25.92 34.58 -6.79
CA VAL A 85 25.75 33.25 -7.38
C VAL A 85 25.32 32.21 -6.35
N ASP A 86 25.84 32.25 -5.13
CA ASP A 86 25.59 31.19 -4.12
C ASP A 86 24.15 31.14 -3.63
N MET A 87 23.47 32.28 -3.46
CA MET A 87 22.06 32.28 -3.03
C MET A 87 21.13 31.75 -4.13
N GLN A 88 21.36 32.15 -5.39
CA GLN A 88 20.60 31.62 -6.53
C GLN A 88 20.86 30.13 -6.74
N ARG A 89 22.11 29.68 -6.55
CA ARG A 89 22.49 28.27 -6.61
C ARG A 89 21.84 27.47 -5.49
N PHE A 90 21.88 27.97 -4.25
CA PHE A 90 21.23 27.32 -3.10
C PHE A 90 19.71 27.17 -3.29
N MET A 91 19.01 28.20 -3.78
CA MET A 91 17.58 28.11 -4.07
C MET A 91 17.28 27.14 -5.22
N LEU A 92 18.06 27.17 -6.31
CA LEU A 92 17.89 26.23 -7.43
C LEU A 92 18.21 24.79 -7.04
N ASP A 93 19.23 24.57 -6.21
CA ASP A 93 19.60 23.23 -5.74
C ASP A 93 18.55 22.72 -4.75
N ARG A 94 18.03 23.56 -3.82
CA ARG A 94 16.89 23.20 -2.97
C ARG A 94 15.62 22.87 -3.75
N MET A 95 15.27 23.63 -4.79
CA MET A 95 14.12 23.30 -5.65
C MET A 95 14.33 22.02 -6.45
N LYS A 96 15.56 21.71 -6.88
CA LYS A 96 15.89 20.40 -7.51
C LYS A 96 15.77 19.27 -6.49
N ASP A 97 16.24 19.47 -5.27
CA ASP A 97 16.16 18.50 -4.19
C ASP A 97 14.69 18.18 -3.89
N ASP A 98 13.83 19.20 -3.69
CA ASP A 98 12.39 19.05 -3.46
C ASP A 98 11.68 18.33 -4.63
N VAL A 99 12.03 18.64 -5.89
CA VAL A 99 11.51 17.93 -7.07
C VAL A 99 12.02 16.49 -7.15
N SER A 100 13.27 16.23 -6.74
CA SER A 100 13.83 14.87 -6.67
C SER A 100 13.17 14.05 -5.56
N ASP A 101 12.84 14.70 -4.44
CA ASP A 101 12.13 14.12 -3.30
C ASP A 101 10.70 13.75 -3.66
N LEU A 102 9.97 14.64 -4.34
CA LEU A 102 8.63 14.37 -4.85
C LEU A 102 8.64 13.22 -5.86
N ARG A 103 9.55 13.23 -6.85
CA ARG A 103 9.70 12.14 -7.82
C ARG A 103 10.11 10.81 -7.17
N ARG A 104 10.92 10.85 -6.10
CA ARG A 104 11.29 9.66 -5.32
C ARG A 104 10.08 9.07 -4.60
N ARG A 105 9.26 9.92 -3.97
CA ARG A 105 8.00 9.51 -3.30
C ARG A 105 6.97 8.97 -4.29
N GLU A 106 6.80 9.63 -5.44
CA GLU A 106 5.92 9.17 -6.53
C GLU A 106 6.36 7.80 -7.04
N LYS A 107 7.66 7.61 -7.35
CA LYS A 107 8.21 6.32 -7.78
C LYS A 107 8.06 5.22 -6.72
N GLN A 108 8.20 5.55 -5.44
CA GLN A 108 7.97 4.61 -4.33
C GLN A 108 6.48 4.23 -4.22
N LEU A 109 5.56 5.18 -4.37
CA LEU A 109 4.12 4.92 -4.38
C LEU A 109 3.71 4.07 -5.58
N MET A 110 4.18 4.38 -6.79
CA MET A 110 3.89 3.56 -7.98
C MET A 110 4.43 2.13 -7.81
N SER A 111 5.67 1.97 -7.33
CA SER A 111 6.24 0.65 -7.07
C SER A 111 5.48 -0.14 -5.99
N ALA A 112 4.94 0.53 -4.97
CA ALA A 112 4.09 -0.11 -3.95
C ALA A 112 2.72 -0.50 -4.52
N VAL A 113 2.11 0.33 -5.38
CA VAL A 113 0.84 0.04 -6.05
C VAL A 113 0.99 -1.12 -7.05
N GLU A 114 2.04 -1.11 -7.86
CA GLU A 114 2.35 -2.20 -8.81
C GLU A 114 2.64 -3.52 -8.09
N GLY A 115 3.46 -3.49 -7.02
CA GLY A 115 3.73 -4.66 -6.19
C GLY A 115 2.48 -5.24 -5.53
N ASN A 116 1.59 -4.38 -5.02
CA ASN A 116 0.33 -4.78 -4.42
C ASN A 116 -0.65 -5.35 -5.47
N ALA A 117 -0.76 -4.73 -6.65
CA ALA A 117 -1.61 -5.22 -7.74
C ALA A 117 -1.12 -6.57 -8.30
N ALA A 118 0.21 -6.74 -8.43
CA ALA A 118 0.81 -8.03 -8.79
C ALA A 118 0.53 -9.10 -7.72
N GLY A 119 0.73 -8.79 -6.44
CA GLY A 119 0.42 -9.68 -5.32
C GLY A 119 -1.06 -10.09 -5.31
N GLN A 120 -1.97 -9.14 -5.54
CA GLN A 120 -3.41 -9.39 -5.61
C GLN A 120 -3.76 -10.33 -6.77
N SER A 121 -3.21 -10.08 -7.97
CA SER A 121 -3.42 -10.94 -9.15
C SER A 121 -2.97 -12.39 -8.89
N LYS A 122 -1.78 -12.58 -8.33
CA LYS A 122 -1.24 -13.90 -7.95
C LYS A 122 -2.10 -14.62 -6.92
N VAL A 123 -2.59 -13.90 -5.91
CA VAL A 123 -3.48 -14.49 -4.90
C VAL A 123 -4.83 -14.86 -5.50
N HIS A 124 -5.41 -14.05 -6.39
CA HIS A 124 -6.63 -14.41 -7.12
C HIS A 124 -6.44 -15.68 -7.97
N GLN A 125 -5.31 -15.80 -8.68
CA GLN A 125 -4.97 -17.01 -9.45
C GLN A 125 -4.76 -18.24 -8.55
N SER A 126 -4.13 -18.05 -7.39
CA SER A 126 -3.94 -19.11 -6.39
C SER A 126 -5.26 -19.60 -5.81
N VAL A 127 -6.20 -18.67 -5.55
CA VAL A 127 -7.58 -18.98 -5.13
C VAL A 127 -8.31 -19.81 -6.20
N LEU A 128 -8.18 -19.47 -7.48
CA LEU A 128 -8.79 -20.26 -8.56
C LEU A 128 -8.21 -21.69 -8.62
N ALA A 129 -6.89 -21.85 -8.44
CA ALA A 129 -6.25 -23.17 -8.38
C ALA A 129 -6.72 -24.00 -7.16
N VAL A 130 -6.88 -23.36 -5.99
CA VAL A 130 -7.41 -24.01 -4.76
C VAL A 130 -8.87 -24.42 -4.93
N VAL A 131 -9.73 -23.55 -5.47
CA VAL A 131 -11.16 -23.84 -5.66
C VAL A 131 -11.39 -24.91 -6.73
N GLY A 132 -10.55 -24.95 -7.78
CA GLY A 132 -10.63 -25.94 -8.85
C GLY A 132 -10.22 -27.37 -8.46
N ALA A 133 -9.56 -27.57 -7.32
CA ALA A 133 -9.13 -28.89 -6.85
C ALA A 133 -10.32 -29.75 -6.39
N SER A 134 -10.52 -30.94 -6.99
CA SER A 134 -11.68 -31.82 -6.77
C SER A 134 -11.82 -32.37 -5.34
N ASP A 135 -10.70 -32.72 -4.73
CA ASP A 135 -10.60 -33.44 -3.46
C ASP A 135 -9.32 -33.06 -2.71
N ILE A 136 -9.10 -33.66 -1.54
CA ILE A 136 -7.96 -33.36 -0.66
C ILE A 136 -6.59 -33.71 -1.27
N HIS A 137 -6.52 -34.72 -2.14
CA HIS A 137 -5.30 -35.11 -2.85
C HIS A 137 -4.98 -34.12 -3.97
N ALA A 138 -5.98 -33.77 -4.78
CA ALA A 138 -5.88 -32.73 -5.79
C ALA A 138 -5.50 -31.37 -5.16
N LEU A 139 -6.06 -31.05 -3.98
CA LEU A 139 -5.80 -29.81 -3.27
C LEU A 139 -4.35 -29.73 -2.76
N ASN A 140 -3.86 -30.78 -2.08
CA ASN A 140 -2.47 -30.81 -1.63
C ASN A 140 -1.49 -30.82 -2.82
N SER A 141 -1.82 -31.51 -3.92
CA SER A 141 -1.04 -31.49 -5.16
C SER A 141 -0.98 -30.09 -5.78
N ALA A 142 -2.10 -29.38 -5.89
CA ALA A 142 -2.16 -28.02 -6.40
C ALA A 142 -1.33 -27.05 -5.55
N ILE A 143 -1.37 -27.18 -4.22
CA ILE A 143 -0.55 -26.39 -3.30
C ILE A 143 0.94 -26.69 -3.50
N ARG A 144 1.33 -27.96 -3.67
CA ARG A 144 2.75 -28.33 -3.81
C ARG A 144 3.35 -28.03 -5.18
N THR A 145 2.54 -27.98 -6.24
CA THR A 145 3.03 -27.95 -7.64
C THR A 145 2.60 -26.73 -8.45
N ILE A 146 1.44 -26.12 -8.16
CA ILE A 146 0.88 -25.01 -8.94
C ILE A 146 1.12 -23.68 -8.22
N LEU A 147 0.82 -23.60 -6.92
CA LEU A 147 0.96 -22.37 -6.13
C LEU A 147 2.39 -21.78 -6.12
N PRO A 148 3.49 -22.56 -6.09
CA PRO A 148 4.85 -22.00 -6.11
C PRO A 148 5.10 -21.11 -7.34
N GLY A 149 4.69 -21.59 -8.52
CA GLY A 149 4.83 -20.85 -9.79
C GLY A 149 3.86 -19.68 -9.95
N ILE A 150 2.71 -19.68 -9.26
CA ILE A 150 1.80 -18.51 -9.26
C ILE A 150 2.32 -17.42 -8.31
N LEU A 151 2.82 -17.80 -7.13
CA LEU A 151 3.23 -16.85 -6.11
C LEU A 151 4.66 -16.29 -6.32
N ASP A 152 5.46 -16.91 -7.19
CA ASP A 152 6.93 -16.77 -7.30
C ASP A 152 7.64 -17.11 -5.98
N VAL A 153 7.40 -18.32 -5.48
CA VAL A 153 8.04 -18.87 -4.28
C VAL A 153 8.69 -20.22 -4.59
N GLU A 154 9.71 -20.60 -3.83
CA GLU A 154 10.44 -21.88 -4.01
C GLU A 154 9.56 -23.09 -3.64
N ALA A 155 8.76 -22.95 -2.58
CA ALA A 155 7.92 -24.02 -2.08
C ALA A 155 6.65 -23.50 -1.41
N ALA A 156 5.58 -24.27 -1.55
CA ALA A 156 4.35 -24.14 -0.79
C ALA A 156 3.96 -25.54 -0.28
N VAL A 157 3.77 -25.68 1.04
CA VAL A 157 3.62 -26.99 1.70
C VAL A 157 2.49 -26.92 2.72
N LEU A 158 1.64 -27.94 2.73
CA LEU A 158 0.75 -28.21 3.85
C LEU A 158 1.44 -29.07 4.90
N CYS A 159 1.38 -28.64 6.14
CA CYS A 159 1.81 -29.38 7.32
C CYS A 159 0.62 -29.65 8.24
N ILE A 160 0.67 -30.78 8.94
CA ILE A 160 -0.34 -31.23 9.90
C ILE A 160 0.35 -31.80 11.15
N GLU A 161 -0.21 -31.53 12.33
CA GLU A 161 0.38 -32.01 13.59
C GLU A 161 0.11 -33.50 13.85
N GLU A 162 -0.99 -34.04 13.32
CA GLU A 162 -1.44 -35.42 13.55
C GLU A 162 -1.67 -36.17 12.23
N PRO A 163 -1.45 -37.50 12.19
CA PRO A 163 -1.75 -38.30 11.00
C PRO A 163 -3.26 -38.34 10.73
N GLY A 164 -3.65 -38.26 9.45
CA GLY A 164 -5.05 -38.29 9.03
C GLY A 164 -5.20 -38.22 7.51
N ALA A 165 -6.41 -37.96 7.02
CA ALA A 165 -6.70 -37.91 5.58
C ALA A 165 -5.82 -36.94 4.79
N LEU A 166 -5.45 -35.79 5.38
CA LEU A 166 -4.54 -34.82 4.76
C LEU A 166 -3.08 -35.32 4.75
N ALA A 167 -2.64 -36.09 5.75
CA ALA A 167 -1.32 -36.73 5.73
C ALA A 167 -1.24 -37.83 4.65
N LEU A 168 -2.32 -38.64 4.51
CA LEU A 168 -2.46 -39.60 3.40
C LEU A 168 -2.48 -38.91 2.03
N ALA A 169 -3.01 -37.68 1.96
CA ALA A 169 -2.97 -36.84 0.76
C ALA A 169 -1.56 -36.28 0.43
N GLY A 170 -0.55 -36.55 1.27
CA GLY A 170 0.84 -36.14 1.08
C GLY A 170 1.24 -34.83 1.76
N ALA A 171 0.53 -34.40 2.81
CA ALA A 171 0.97 -33.29 3.66
C ALA A 171 2.05 -33.73 4.66
N ASN A 172 2.95 -32.83 5.02
CA ASN A 172 4.05 -33.13 5.93
C ASN A 172 3.54 -33.26 7.38
N ILE A 173 3.89 -34.35 8.06
CA ILE A 173 3.59 -34.53 9.49
C ILE A 173 4.71 -33.88 10.30
N ILE A 174 4.39 -32.88 11.10
CA ILE A 174 5.35 -32.11 11.92
C ILE A 174 5.21 -32.36 13.44
N GLY A 175 4.26 -33.20 13.83
CA GLY A 175 4.02 -33.60 15.22
C GLY A 175 3.21 -32.59 16.05
N THR A 176 2.60 -33.07 17.13
CA THR A 176 1.81 -32.26 18.06
C THR A 176 2.63 -31.14 18.68
N GLY A 177 2.12 -29.91 18.60
CA GLY A 177 2.83 -28.70 19.02
C GLY A 177 3.86 -28.17 18.01
N GLY A 178 4.11 -28.86 16.90
CA GLY A 178 5.05 -28.42 15.86
C GLY A 178 4.73 -27.00 15.34
N ILE A 179 3.46 -26.69 15.05
CA ILE A 179 3.05 -25.36 14.59
C ILE A 179 3.19 -24.34 15.73
N ALA A 180 2.95 -24.75 16.97
CA ALA A 180 3.16 -23.87 18.13
C ALA A 180 4.64 -23.49 18.31
N ASN A 181 5.57 -24.39 18.01
CA ASN A 181 7.00 -24.13 18.01
C ASN A 181 7.43 -23.22 16.84
N LEU A 182 6.94 -23.51 15.62
CA LEU A 182 7.29 -22.76 14.40
C LEU A 182 6.86 -21.28 14.42
N MET A 183 5.67 -20.96 14.95
CA MET A 183 5.11 -19.61 14.85
C MET A 183 4.47 -19.06 16.15
N GLY A 184 4.64 -19.76 17.27
CA GLY A 184 3.97 -19.45 18.53
C GLY A 184 2.53 -19.98 18.59
N PRO A 185 1.93 -20.03 19.80
CA PRO A 185 0.72 -20.80 20.07
C PRO A 185 -0.58 -20.19 19.50
N LYS A 186 -0.66 -18.87 19.32
CA LYS A 186 -1.91 -18.16 18.96
C LYS A 186 -1.86 -17.37 17.65
N ARG A 187 -0.67 -17.14 17.10
CA ARG A 187 -0.45 -16.31 15.91
C ARG A 187 -1.16 -16.92 14.68
N ARG A 188 -1.86 -16.12 13.87
CA ARG A 188 -2.46 -16.62 12.61
C ARG A 188 -1.45 -16.65 11.47
N VAL A 189 -0.66 -15.58 11.33
CA VAL A 189 0.36 -15.43 10.30
C VAL A 189 1.69 -15.02 10.92
N LEU A 190 2.78 -15.68 10.54
CA LEU A 190 4.16 -15.26 10.78
C LEU A 190 4.82 -15.01 9.42
N LEU A 191 5.44 -13.85 9.25
CA LEU A 191 6.37 -13.55 8.17
C LEU A 191 7.78 -13.45 8.76
N GLN A 192 8.77 -14.00 8.06
CA GLN A 192 10.16 -13.87 8.48
C GLN A 192 11.12 -13.83 7.28
N GLY A 193 11.70 -12.66 7.05
CA GLY A 193 12.82 -12.46 6.13
C GLY A 193 14.13 -13.01 6.68
N ASN A 194 15.14 -13.13 5.81
CA ASN A 194 16.51 -13.56 6.13
C ASN A 194 16.55 -14.77 7.09
N THR A 195 15.82 -15.84 6.74
CA THR A 195 15.61 -17.03 7.56
C THR A 195 15.60 -18.27 6.66
N PRO A 196 16.48 -19.26 6.90
CA PRO A 196 16.48 -20.50 6.13
C PRO A 196 15.19 -21.28 6.35
N GLY A 197 14.74 -22.01 5.33
CA GLY A 197 13.61 -22.93 5.48
C GLY A 197 13.93 -24.06 6.47
N GLU A 198 12.93 -24.50 7.23
CA GLU A 198 13.10 -25.66 8.11
C GLU A 198 12.91 -26.97 7.33
N ALA A 199 13.86 -27.90 7.45
CA ALA A 199 13.84 -29.18 6.74
C ALA A 199 12.59 -30.03 7.05
N ILE A 200 12.03 -29.94 8.27
CA ILE A 200 10.79 -30.63 8.65
C ILE A 200 9.55 -30.09 7.90
N VAL A 201 9.60 -28.83 7.46
CA VAL A 201 8.53 -28.14 6.73
C VAL A 201 8.73 -28.26 5.22
N PHE A 202 9.93 -27.96 4.71
CA PHE A 202 10.19 -27.83 3.28
C PHE A 202 10.92 -29.03 2.64
N GLY A 203 11.44 -29.96 3.45
CA GLY A 203 12.22 -31.10 2.94
C GLY A 203 13.48 -30.64 2.19
N GLY A 204 13.73 -31.21 1.01
CA GLY A 204 14.88 -30.85 0.17
C GLY A 204 14.87 -29.41 -0.37
N GLU A 205 13.73 -28.72 -0.29
CA GLU A 205 13.62 -27.33 -0.76
C GLU A 205 14.11 -26.32 0.29
N ALA A 206 14.32 -26.77 1.54
CA ALA A 206 14.66 -25.94 2.69
C ALA A 206 15.91 -25.07 2.49
N GLU A 207 16.94 -25.59 1.81
CA GLU A 207 18.19 -24.88 1.53
C GLU A 207 18.02 -23.71 0.55
N ARG A 208 17.00 -23.75 -0.31
CA ARG A 208 16.71 -22.68 -1.27
C ARG A 208 15.82 -21.59 -0.69
N VAL A 209 15.09 -21.89 0.38
CA VAL A 209 14.21 -20.95 1.09
C VAL A 209 15.04 -20.02 1.97
N LYS A 210 14.87 -18.70 1.79
CA LYS A 210 15.55 -17.63 2.55
C LYS A 210 14.60 -16.66 3.25
N SER A 211 13.30 -16.75 2.98
CA SER A 211 12.26 -16.15 3.81
C SER A 211 11.01 -17.00 3.83
N VAL A 212 10.26 -16.95 4.92
CA VAL A 212 9.10 -17.83 5.17
C VAL A 212 7.84 -17.05 5.54
N ALA A 213 6.70 -17.56 5.06
CA ALA A 213 5.38 -17.21 5.55
C ALA A 213 4.67 -18.46 6.08
N TYR A 214 4.31 -18.44 7.36
CA TYR A 214 3.59 -19.52 8.05
C TYR A 214 2.18 -19.05 8.38
N LEU A 215 1.16 -19.76 7.86
CA LEU A 215 -0.25 -19.45 8.03
C LEU A 215 -0.99 -20.62 8.71
N ARG A 216 -1.42 -20.42 9.96
CA ARG A 216 -2.16 -21.43 10.73
C ARG A 216 -3.60 -21.53 10.22
N LEU A 217 -3.96 -22.69 9.71
CA LEU A 217 -5.27 -23.00 9.12
C LEU A 217 -6.25 -23.52 10.19
N ARG A 218 -7.52 -23.12 10.08
CA ARG A 218 -8.60 -23.37 11.05
C ARG A 218 -9.82 -24.05 10.41
N THR A 219 -9.72 -25.34 10.15
CA THR A 219 -10.77 -26.11 9.46
C THR A 219 -11.95 -26.52 10.36
N GLY A 220 -11.83 -26.47 11.69
CA GLY A 220 -12.94 -26.75 12.60
C GLY A 220 -12.52 -26.87 14.07
N LYS A 221 -13.48 -27.08 14.98
CA LYS A 221 -13.21 -27.28 16.42
C LYS A 221 -12.55 -28.62 16.75
N ASN A 222 -12.82 -29.66 15.93
CA ASN A 222 -12.33 -31.02 16.13
C ASN A 222 -11.34 -31.44 15.03
N SER A 223 -10.81 -30.47 14.28
CA SER A 223 -9.81 -30.73 13.23
C SER A 223 -8.40 -30.61 13.83
N PRO A 224 -7.46 -31.48 13.46
CA PRO A 224 -6.07 -31.36 13.89
C PRO A 224 -5.47 -30.04 13.40
N ALA A 225 -4.48 -29.53 14.13
CA ALA A 225 -3.84 -28.27 13.76
C ALA A 225 -3.08 -28.40 12.43
N MET A 226 -3.28 -27.42 11.55
CA MET A 226 -2.74 -27.40 10.19
C MET A 226 -2.03 -26.06 9.90
N LEU A 227 -1.03 -26.12 9.02
CA LEU A 227 -0.20 -24.99 8.63
C LEU A 227 -0.01 -25.00 7.10
N LEU A 228 -0.27 -23.87 6.46
CA LEU A 228 0.28 -23.58 5.14
C LEU A 228 1.62 -22.86 5.33
N ALA A 229 2.70 -23.43 4.80
CA ALA A 229 4.02 -22.85 4.79
C ALA A 229 4.41 -22.46 3.36
N LEU A 230 4.79 -21.20 3.16
CA LEU A 230 5.33 -20.68 1.92
C LEU A 230 6.80 -20.31 2.16
N GLY A 231 7.69 -20.67 1.26
CA GLY A 231 9.12 -20.38 1.34
C GLY A 231 9.61 -19.71 0.06
N SER A 232 10.15 -18.49 0.15
CA SER A 232 10.71 -17.76 -0.99
C SER A 232 12.24 -17.84 -0.98
N GLY A 233 12.86 -17.92 -2.16
CA GLY A 233 14.33 -17.89 -2.32
C GLY A 233 14.97 -16.50 -2.20
N ARG A 234 14.14 -15.48 -1.91
CA ARG A 234 14.54 -14.11 -1.62
C ARG A 234 14.59 -13.87 -0.12
N ASP A 235 15.60 -13.14 0.33
CA ASP A 235 15.75 -12.75 1.75
C ASP A 235 14.64 -11.77 2.20
N ASP A 236 14.11 -10.97 1.28
CA ASP A 236 13.06 -9.97 1.46
C ASP A 236 11.66 -10.42 0.99
N GLY A 237 11.52 -11.69 0.59
CA GLY A 237 10.27 -12.23 0.03
C GLY A 237 9.09 -12.13 0.99
N PHE A 238 9.32 -12.42 2.28
CA PHE A 238 8.33 -12.35 3.35
C PHE A 238 8.82 -11.51 4.54
N ASP A 239 8.89 -10.19 4.37
CA ASP A 239 9.25 -9.29 5.47
C ASP A 239 8.11 -9.05 6.48
N ARG A 240 8.45 -8.80 7.75
CA ARG A 240 7.52 -8.56 8.86
C ARG A 240 6.65 -7.30 8.71
N GLN A 241 7.04 -6.36 7.86
CA GLN A 241 6.30 -5.11 7.59
C GLN A 241 5.28 -5.25 6.44
N GLN A 242 5.28 -6.37 5.71
CA GLN A 242 4.33 -6.58 4.62
C GLN A 242 2.89 -6.74 5.14
N GLY A 243 1.92 -6.28 4.33
CA GLY A 243 0.51 -6.57 4.56
C GLY A 243 0.24 -8.07 4.50
N THR A 244 -0.60 -8.57 5.41
CA THR A 244 -0.93 -10.01 5.52
C THR A 244 -2.32 -10.34 4.98
N GLU A 245 -3.05 -9.36 4.45
CA GLU A 245 -4.47 -9.45 4.11
C GLU A 245 -4.70 -10.43 2.96
N LEU A 246 -3.91 -10.34 1.89
CA LEU A 246 -4.04 -11.18 0.70
C LEU A 246 -3.71 -12.67 1.00
N ILE A 247 -2.63 -12.92 1.74
CA ILE A 247 -2.28 -14.30 2.14
C ILE A 247 -3.23 -14.87 3.20
N THR A 248 -3.80 -14.02 4.06
CA THR A 248 -4.86 -14.44 5.00
C THR A 248 -6.13 -14.79 4.25
N PHE A 249 -6.52 -14.02 3.22
CA PHE A 249 -7.65 -14.36 2.35
C PHE A 249 -7.44 -15.69 1.61
N LEU A 250 -6.24 -15.95 1.09
CA LEU A 250 -5.91 -17.27 0.52
C LEU A 250 -6.07 -18.39 1.56
N ALA A 251 -5.64 -18.17 2.80
CA ALA A 251 -5.82 -19.12 3.90
C ALA A 251 -7.31 -19.32 4.27
N ASP A 252 -8.13 -18.26 4.30
CA ASP A 252 -9.57 -18.35 4.55
C ASP A 252 -10.28 -19.19 3.47
N VAL A 253 -9.98 -18.95 2.18
CA VAL A 253 -10.52 -19.75 1.07
C VAL A 253 -10.06 -21.21 1.16
N LEU A 254 -8.79 -21.43 1.52
CA LEU A 254 -8.23 -22.77 1.69
C LEU A 254 -8.88 -23.51 2.86
N GLU A 255 -9.15 -22.84 3.97
CA GLU A 255 -9.89 -23.40 5.12
C GLU A 255 -11.30 -23.85 4.70
N GLU A 256 -12.01 -23.07 3.91
CA GLU A 256 -13.34 -23.45 3.37
C GLU A 256 -13.26 -24.62 2.38
N ARG A 257 -12.26 -24.64 1.48
CA ARG A 257 -12.10 -25.79 0.56
C ARG A 257 -11.73 -27.05 1.32
N MET A 258 -10.85 -26.96 2.32
CA MET A 258 -10.53 -28.09 3.19
C MET A 258 -11.74 -28.60 3.96
N LYS A 259 -12.61 -27.73 4.49
CA LYS A 259 -13.88 -28.14 5.13
C LYS A 259 -14.76 -28.96 4.18
N GLN A 260 -14.84 -28.57 2.91
CA GLN A 260 -15.60 -29.30 1.89
C GLN A 260 -14.95 -30.65 1.53
N CYS A 261 -13.62 -30.72 1.45
CA CYS A 261 -12.89 -31.95 1.09
C CYS A 261 -12.72 -32.94 2.25
N LEU A 262 -12.74 -32.48 3.51
CA LEU A 262 -12.59 -33.28 4.73
C LEU A 262 -13.92 -33.54 5.46
N GLY A 263 -14.98 -32.83 5.09
CA GLY A 263 -16.33 -33.06 5.64
C GLY A 263 -16.84 -34.47 5.35
N PRO A 264 -17.79 -34.99 6.15
CA PRO A 264 -18.38 -36.29 5.91
C PRO A 264 -19.05 -36.28 4.53
N LYS A 265 -18.63 -37.22 3.66
CA LYS A 265 -19.35 -37.51 2.42
C LYS A 265 -20.72 -38.07 2.80
N SER A 266 -21.76 -37.28 2.57
CA SER A 266 -23.17 -37.66 2.63
C SER A 266 -23.52 -38.69 1.56
#